data_AF-A0A918D1N7-F1
#
_entry.id   AF-A0A918D1N7-F1
#
_cell.length_a   1.000
_cell.length_b   1.000
_cell.length_c   1.000
_cell.angle_alpha   90.00
_cell.angle_beta   90.00
_cell.angle_gamma   90.00
#
_symmetry.space_group_name_H-M   'P 1'
#
loop_
_entity.id
_entity.type
_entity.pdbx_description
1 polymer ?
#
loop_
_entity_poly.entity_id
_entity_poly.type
_entity_poly.pdbx_seq_one_letter_code
_entity_poly.pdbx_strand_id
1 'polypeptide(L)'
;MLNWDAALNPFVSGALLTVSYRQPGVVLTDHRFAVPLDHDDPAGESIELFAREVVASDKAQQDLPWLVYLQGGPGFGANRFVGKQAWLGRALKEFRVLLLDQRGTGHSTPANRQTLPLRGGPREQADYLAHFRADSIVRDCEAIRPRLTGGAPWTVLGQSFGGFCAVHYLSTAPQGLRAAAITGGLPSLDGHADDVYRAAYPRIERKVAAHYARYPQDVERARQIAEYLLQHEPVLNGGYRLTVEAFQSLGIVLGGSEGSHRLHYLLEEAFVRTPQGPALSDAFQEDVQSLLSYAGHPLYALVHEACYAQGDRPTDWSAERVRAEFPQFDAAKTLTEDGPLLFTGESVHPWTFETDPALRPLRETAEELAARTDWRPLYDPARLAANEVPVAAAVYHDDMYVDAEHSLRTARAIRGLRTWVTDEFEHDGVRAGGSRVLDRLLALTRDEV
;
A
#
# COMPACT_ATOMS: atom_id res chain seq x y z
N MET A 1 -5.38 -24.43 -36.14
CA MET A 1 -4.88 -24.51 -34.75
C MET A 1 -3.71 -23.55 -34.65
N LEU A 2 -3.96 -22.33 -34.18
CA LEU A 2 -2.90 -21.38 -33.84
C LEU A 2 -2.33 -21.83 -32.49
N ASN A 3 -1.03 -22.16 -32.48
CA ASN A 3 -0.31 -22.63 -31.31
C ASN A 3 -0.06 -21.42 -30.38
N TRP A 4 -0.91 -21.27 -29.35
CA TRP A 4 -0.85 -20.18 -28.38
C TRP A 4 0.39 -20.26 -27.46
N ASP A 5 1.03 -21.42 -27.35
CA ASP A 5 2.16 -21.63 -26.44
C ASP A 5 3.47 -20.97 -26.91
N ALA A 6 3.60 -20.67 -28.22
CA ALA A 6 4.79 -20.02 -28.76
C ALA A 6 4.82 -18.49 -28.56
N ALA A 7 3.71 -17.88 -28.12
CA ALA A 7 3.63 -16.43 -27.87
C ALA A 7 4.04 -16.02 -26.45
N LEU A 8 4.34 -16.99 -25.57
CA LEU A 8 4.57 -16.77 -24.13
C LEU A 8 6.02 -16.93 -23.68
N ASN A 9 6.99 -17.17 -24.58
CA ASN A 9 8.38 -17.28 -24.15
C ASN A 9 9.41 -16.74 -25.16
N PRO A 10 9.71 -15.42 -25.13
CA PRO A 10 10.79 -14.84 -25.90
C PRO A 10 12.11 -14.75 -25.09
N PHE A 11 12.36 -15.59 -24.09
CA PHE A 11 13.51 -15.40 -23.20
C PHE A 11 14.63 -16.42 -23.40
N VAL A 12 15.37 -16.20 -24.48
CA VAL A 12 16.79 -16.55 -24.60
C VAL A 12 17.53 -15.36 -25.23
N SER A 13 17.46 -14.18 -24.62
CA SER A 13 18.37 -13.05 -24.86
C SER A 13 18.12 -11.97 -23.82
N GLY A 14 19.15 -11.51 -23.11
CA GLY A 14 19.08 -10.47 -22.08
C GLY A 14 18.79 -9.04 -22.61
N ALA A 15 17.96 -8.92 -23.63
CA ALA A 15 17.57 -7.63 -24.19
C ALA A 15 16.38 -7.03 -23.42
N LEU A 16 16.51 -5.78 -22.97
CA LEU A 16 15.40 -4.97 -22.48
C LEU A 16 14.38 -4.83 -23.62
N LEU A 17 13.20 -5.43 -23.46
CA LEU A 17 12.06 -5.13 -24.32
C LEU A 17 11.53 -3.75 -23.93
N THR A 18 11.86 -2.74 -24.74
CA THR A 18 11.41 -1.35 -24.51
C THR A 18 10.37 -0.93 -25.53
N VAL A 19 9.22 -0.45 -25.06
CA VAL A 19 8.19 0.20 -25.88
C VAL A 19 8.07 1.66 -25.45
N SER A 20 8.24 2.60 -26.39
CA SER A 20 8.17 4.03 -26.11
C SER A 20 6.99 4.69 -26.80
N TYR A 21 6.27 5.55 -26.08
CA TYR A 21 5.13 6.29 -26.61
C TYR A 21 4.95 7.66 -25.92
N ARG A 22 4.08 8.50 -26.48
CA ARG A 22 3.87 9.88 -25.99
C ARG A 22 2.48 10.06 -25.40
N GLN A 23 2.42 10.88 -24.34
CA GLN A 23 1.21 11.50 -23.80
C GLN A 23 1.41 13.02 -23.78
N PRO A 24 0.36 13.84 -23.56
CA PRO A 24 0.52 15.28 -23.39
C PRO A 24 1.60 15.63 -22.36
N GLY A 25 2.69 16.24 -22.82
CA GLY A 25 3.79 16.73 -21.99
C GLY A 25 4.84 15.70 -21.56
N VAL A 26 4.71 14.41 -21.85
CA VAL A 26 5.63 13.35 -21.39
C VAL A 26 5.93 12.29 -22.46
N VAL A 27 7.11 11.70 -22.37
CA VAL A 27 7.47 10.46 -23.07
C VAL A 27 7.51 9.35 -22.03
N LEU A 28 6.93 8.21 -22.39
CA LEU A 28 6.84 7.03 -21.55
C LEU A 28 7.61 5.91 -22.21
N THR A 29 8.43 5.20 -21.43
CA THR A 29 9.15 4.01 -21.89
C THR A 29 8.89 2.86 -20.92
N ASP A 30 8.31 1.79 -21.43
CA ASP A 30 8.08 0.57 -20.68
C ASP A 30 9.38 -0.25 -20.65
N HIS A 31 9.73 -0.76 -19.47
CA HIS A 31 10.90 -1.60 -19.24
C HIS A 31 10.46 -2.91 -18.59
N ARG A 32 11.08 -4.02 -18.98
CA ARG A 32 10.92 -5.34 -18.35
C ARG A 32 12.28 -5.87 -17.91
N PHE A 33 12.34 -6.41 -16.70
CA PHE A 33 13.57 -6.95 -16.10
C PHE A 33 13.32 -8.35 -15.56
N ALA A 34 14.17 -9.31 -15.95
CA ALA A 34 14.27 -10.57 -15.23
C ALA A 34 15.14 -10.37 -13.98
N VAL A 35 14.62 -10.81 -12.83
CA VAL A 35 15.29 -10.81 -11.52
C VAL A 35 15.04 -12.15 -10.81
N PRO A 36 15.89 -12.56 -9.84
CA PRO A 36 15.62 -13.74 -9.03
C PRO A 36 14.35 -13.59 -8.18
N LEU A 37 13.57 -14.67 -8.06
CA LEU A 37 12.53 -14.78 -7.05
C LEU A 37 13.14 -14.68 -5.65
N ASP A 38 14.11 -15.55 -5.37
CA ASP A 38 14.94 -15.50 -4.18
C ASP A 38 16.30 -14.88 -4.52
N HIS A 39 16.62 -13.74 -3.92
CA HIS A 39 17.89 -13.06 -4.14
C HIS A 39 19.08 -13.76 -3.46
N ASP A 40 18.83 -14.69 -2.53
CA ASP A 40 19.89 -15.51 -1.94
C ASP A 40 20.21 -16.74 -2.80
N ASP A 41 19.33 -17.10 -3.74
CA ASP A 41 19.57 -18.08 -4.80
C ASP A 41 19.39 -17.46 -6.20
N PRO A 42 20.36 -16.63 -6.65
CA PRO A 42 20.26 -15.94 -7.92
C PRO A 42 20.28 -16.87 -9.15
N ALA A 43 20.61 -18.15 -8.97
CA ALA A 43 20.57 -19.17 -10.01
C ALA A 43 19.23 -19.92 -10.08
N GLY A 44 18.33 -19.68 -9.12
CA GLY A 44 17.02 -20.31 -9.01
C GLY A 44 15.96 -19.72 -9.95
N GLU A 45 14.69 -19.79 -9.53
CA GLU A 45 13.57 -19.24 -10.31
C GLU A 45 13.73 -17.72 -10.52
N SER A 46 13.38 -17.25 -11.71
CA SER A 46 13.32 -15.82 -12.03
C SER A 46 11.87 -15.35 -12.19
N ILE A 47 11.61 -14.12 -11.76
CA ILE A 47 10.37 -13.39 -12.01
C ILE A 47 10.63 -12.19 -12.92
N GLU A 48 9.57 -11.68 -13.53
CA GLU A 48 9.63 -10.49 -14.37
C GLU A 48 9.11 -9.27 -13.59
N LEU A 49 9.88 -8.18 -13.62
CA LEU A 49 9.46 -6.88 -13.15
C LEU A 49 9.16 -5.96 -14.33
N PHE A 50 8.07 -5.23 -14.21
CA PHE A 50 7.70 -4.13 -15.09
C PHE A 50 8.00 -2.79 -14.41
N ALA A 51 8.55 -1.86 -15.17
CA ALA A 51 8.62 -0.46 -14.76
C ALA A 51 8.30 0.46 -15.92
N ARG A 52 7.70 1.61 -15.63
CA ARG A 52 7.46 2.67 -16.60
C ARG A 52 8.32 3.87 -16.30
N GLU A 53 9.26 4.14 -17.19
CA GLU A 53 9.98 5.40 -17.18
C GLU A 53 9.08 6.52 -17.70
N VAL A 54 9.13 7.66 -17.03
CA VAL A 54 8.48 8.91 -17.42
C VAL A 54 9.50 10.02 -17.48
N VAL A 55 9.53 10.74 -18.60
CA VAL A 55 10.36 11.94 -18.78
C VAL A 55 9.54 13.05 -19.42
N ALA A 56 9.82 14.31 -19.06
CA ALA A 56 9.20 15.45 -19.72
C ALA A 56 9.55 15.46 -21.22
N SER A 57 8.56 15.71 -22.07
CA SER A 57 8.74 15.63 -23.54
C SER A 57 9.85 16.53 -24.08
N ASP A 58 10.05 17.70 -23.47
CA ASP A 58 11.08 18.69 -23.77
C ASP A 58 12.48 18.30 -23.26
N LYS A 59 12.57 17.24 -22.45
CA LYS A 59 13.82 16.74 -21.85
C LYS A 59 14.13 15.29 -22.19
N ALA A 60 13.37 14.68 -23.10
CA ALA A 60 13.47 13.25 -23.40
C ALA A 60 14.87 12.79 -23.88
N GLN A 61 15.67 13.70 -24.42
CA GLN A 61 17.04 13.42 -24.89
C GLN A 61 18.12 13.91 -23.92
N GLN A 62 17.75 14.46 -22.77
CA GLN A 62 18.70 14.95 -21.77
C GLN A 62 19.15 13.82 -20.85
N ASP A 63 20.42 13.85 -20.45
CA ASP A 63 20.94 13.01 -19.39
C ASP A 63 20.53 13.61 -18.04
N LEU A 64 19.51 13.02 -17.42
CA LEU A 64 18.92 13.49 -16.17
C LEU A 64 19.11 12.44 -15.08
N PRO A 65 19.25 12.86 -13.80
CA PRO A 65 19.25 11.93 -12.69
C PRO A 65 17.95 11.12 -12.63
N TRP A 66 18.05 9.91 -12.10
CA TRP A 66 16.89 9.04 -11.89
C TRP A 66 16.24 9.28 -10.53
N LEU A 67 14.91 9.24 -10.53
CA LEU A 67 14.09 9.10 -9.33
C LEU A 67 13.26 7.82 -9.47
N VAL A 68 13.43 6.86 -8.56
CA VAL A 68 12.54 5.69 -8.48
C VAL A 68 11.42 5.99 -7.49
N TYR A 69 10.19 5.70 -7.90
CA TYR A 69 9.03 5.83 -7.04
C TYR A 69 8.64 4.46 -6.48
N LEU A 70 8.68 4.36 -5.15
CA LEU A 70 8.24 3.18 -4.41
C LEU A 70 6.81 3.45 -3.93
N GLN A 71 5.88 2.74 -4.55
CA GLN A 71 4.46 2.80 -4.26
C GLN A 71 4.13 2.23 -2.87
N GLY A 72 3.16 2.86 -2.20
CA GLY A 72 2.58 2.36 -0.96
C GLY A 72 1.67 1.16 -1.14
N GLY A 73 1.09 0.69 -0.04
CA GLY A 73 0.35 -0.57 0.00
C GLY A 73 0.58 -1.27 1.33
N PRO A 74 1.22 -2.45 1.36
CA PRO A 74 1.97 -3.13 0.29
C PRO A 74 1.12 -3.70 -0.86
N GLY A 75 1.72 -4.28 -1.90
CA GLY A 75 0.94 -5.04 -2.88
C GLY A 75 0.13 -4.23 -3.90
N PHE A 76 0.42 -2.94 -4.08
CA PHE A 76 -0.10 -2.13 -5.18
C PHE A 76 0.98 -1.84 -6.24
N GLY A 77 0.56 -1.87 -7.51
CA GLY A 77 1.39 -1.40 -8.63
C GLY A 77 1.45 0.12 -8.65
N ALA A 78 2.51 0.68 -9.25
CA ALA A 78 2.68 2.13 -9.28
C ALA A 78 1.52 2.82 -10.04
N ASN A 79 1.03 3.94 -9.53
CA ASN A 79 -0.06 4.66 -10.18
C ASN A 79 0.28 5.05 -11.63
N ARG A 80 -0.68 4.91 -12.54
CA ARG A 80 -0.53 5.30 -13.95
C ARG A 80 -1.07 6.71 -14.17
N PHE A 81 -0.18 7.68 -14.07
CA PHE A 81 -0.53 9.09 -14.30
C PHE A 81 -0.84 9.39 -15.76
N VAL A 82 -1.71 10.37 -15.98
CA VAL A 82 -1.92 11.01 -17.29
C VAL A 82 -1.16 12.34 -17.30
N GLY A 83 -0.13 12.46 -18.16
CA GLY A 83 0.66 13.68 -18.28
C GLY A 83 1.48 14.00 -17.00
N LYS A 84 1.35 15.24 -16.49
CA LYS A 84 2.18 15.79 -15.39
C LYS A 84 1.39 16.02 -14.09
N GLN A 85 0.55 15.05 -13.70
CA GLN A 85 -0.31 15.16 -12.52
C GLN A 85 0.47 15.14 -11.18
N ALA A 86 -0.11 15.75 -10.14
CA ALA A 86 0.37 15.69 -8.75
C ALA A 86 1.89 15.96 -8.58
N TRP A 87 2.57 15.15 -7.76
CA TRP A 87 4.00 15.23 -7.51
C TRP A 87 4.85 14.92 -8.75
N LEU A 88 4.34 14.14 -9.71
CA LEU A 88 5.08 13.74 -10.90
C LEU A 88 5.45 14.97 -11.73
N GLY A 89 4.54 15.96 -11.84
CA GLY A 89 4.84 17.22 -12.52
C GLY A 89 6.02 17.98 -11.90
N ARG A 90 6.23 17.86 -10.59
CA ARG A 90 7.40 18.44 -9.89
C ARG A 90 8.66 17.63 -10.14
N ALA A 91 8.59 16.30 -10.06
CA ALA A 91 9.73 15.41 -10.28
C ALA A 91 10.31 15.58 -11.69
N LEU A 92 9.44 15.64 -12.71
CA LEU A 92 9.81 15.77 -14.12
C LEU A 92 10.47 17.11 -14.49
N LYS A 93 10.57 18.07 -13.55
CA LYS A 93 11.39 19.27 -13.74
C LYS A 93 12.90 18.96 -13.69
N GLU A 94 13.32 17.87 -13.08
CA GLU A 94 14.75 17.60 -12.85
C GLU A 94 15.12 16.10 -12.97
N PHE A 95 14.14 15.19 -12.94
CA PHE A 95 14.37 13.76 -12.99
C PHE A 95 13.77 13.08 -14.22
N ARG A 96 14.37 11.93 -14.57
CA ARG A 96 13.65 10.82 -15.20
C ARG A 96 13.07 9.95 -14.09
N VAL A 97 11.76 9.71 -14.14
CA VAL A 97 11.06 9.00 -13.06
C VAL A 97 10.81 7.56 -13.46
N LEU A 98 11.17 6.60 -12.63
CA LEU A 98 10.85 5.20 -12.79
C LEU A 98 9.68 4.82 -11.88
N LEU A 99 8.52 4.54 -12.49
CA LEU A 99 7.35 3.99 -11.81
C LEU A 99 7.46 2.46 -11.81
N LEU A 100 7.94 1.90 -10.71
CA LEU A 100 8.16 0.46 -10.56
C LEU A 100 6.88 -0.23 -10.08
N ASP A 101 6.41 -1.22 -10.83
CA ASP A 101 5.51 -2.22 -10.27
C ASP A 101 6.36 -3.15 -9.42
N GLN A 102 6.18 -3.10 -8.11
CA GLN A 102 6.88 -4.00 -7.18
C GLN A 102 6.50 -5.45 -7.50
N ARG A 103 7.39 -6.41 -7.20
CA ARG A 103 7.15 -7.84 -7.42
C ARG A 103 5.74 -8.25 -6.94
N GLY A 104 5.01 -8.97 -7.80
CA GLY A 104 3.65 -9.44 -7.53
C GLY A 104 2.53 -8.45 -7.84
N THR A 105 2.85 -7.24 -8.27
CA THR A 105 1.88 -6.17 -8.52
C THR A 105 1.85 -5.75 -9.98
N GLY A 106 0.72 -5.17 -10.43
CA GLY A 106 0.61 -4.56 -11.76
C GLY A 106 0.97 -5.54 -12.89
N HIS A 107 2.06 -5.27 -13.61
CA HIS A 107 2.60 -6.15 -14.65
C HIS A 107 3.83 -6.96 -14.22
N SER A 108 4.26 -6.86 -12.96
CA SER A 108 5.40 -7.58 -12.39
C SER A 108 4.97 -8.91 -11.80
N THR A 109 4.95 -9.98 -12.61
CA THR A 109 4.54 -11.35 -12.24
C THR A 109 3.40 -11.38 -11.20
N PRO A 110 2.17 -10.96 -11.57
CA PRO A 110 1.13 -10.66 -10.59
C PRO A 110 0.73 -11.87 -9.73
N ALA A 111 0.63 -11.68 -8.42
CA ALA A 111 0.22 -12.72 -7.47
C ALA A 111 -1.25 -12.53 -7.06
N ASN A 112 -2.12 -13.43 -7.53
CA ASN A 112 -3.55 -13.40 -7.26
C ASN A 112 -4.15 -14.82 -7.29
N ARG A 113 -5.46 -14.95 -7.03
CA ARG A 113 -6.16 -16.25 -7.02
C ARG A 113 -6.09 -17.04 -8.32
N GLN A 114 -5.75 -16.39 -9.44
CA GLN A 114 -5.63 -17.03 -10.75
C GLN A 114 -4.21 -17.55 -10.99
N THR A 115 -3.19 -16.90 -10.42
CA THR A 115 -1.77 -17.22 -10.66
C THR A 115 -1.13 -18.03 -9.52
N LEU A 116 -1.55 -17.82 -8.27
CA LEU A 116 -1.03 -18.55 -7.12
C LEU A 116 -1.25 -20.07 -7.17
N PRO A 117 -2.34 -20.61 -7.75
CA PRO A 117 -2.48 -22.06 -7.92
C PRO A 117 -1.33 -22.72 -8.72
N LEU A 118 -0.58 -21.96 -9.53
CA LEU A 118 0.62 -22.48 -10.22
C LEU A 118 1.75 -22.85 -9.26
N ARG A 119 1.72 -22.36 -8.01
CA ARG A 119 2.74 -22.62 -6.99
C ARG A 119 2.52 -23.95 -6.25
N GLY A 120 1.30 -24.50 -6.31
CA GLY A 120 0.91 -25.67 -5.52
C GLY A 120 -0.10 -25.32 -4.43
N GLY A 121 0.05 -25.97 -3.27
CA GLY A 121 -0.85 -25.82 -2.14
C GLY A 121 -0.62 -24.51 -1.35
N PRO A 122 -1.44 -24.28 -0.30
CA PRO A 122 -1.35 -23.06 0.51
C PRO A 122 0.04 -22.77 1.06
N ARG A 123 0.75 -23.79 1.52
CA ARG A 123 2.11 -23.65 2.07
C ARG A 123 3.10 -23.20 1.00
N GLU A 124 3.11 -23.83 -0.18
CA GLU A 124 4.00 -23.42 -1.28
C GLU A 124 3.68 -22.01 -1.79
N GLN A 125 2.40 -21.62 -1.78
CA GLN A 125 1.99 -20.25 -2.08
C GLN A 125 2.49 -19.25 -1.04
N ALA A 126 2.42 -19.59 0.26
CA ALA A 126 2.94 -18.75 1.33
C ALA A 126 4.48 -18.64 1.30
N ASP A 127 5.19 -19.72 0.99
CA ASP A 127 6.64 -19.73 0.74
C ASP A 127 7.01 -18.80 -0.42
N TYR A 128 6.27 -18.87 -1.52
CA TYR A 128 6.44 -17.94 -2.64
C TYR A 128 6.22 -16.47 -2.21
N LEU A 129 5.12 -16.18 -1.51
CA LEU A 129 4.76 -14.83 -1.09
C LEU A 129 5.70 -14.25 -0.02
N ALA A 130 6.44 -15.07 0.73
CA ALA A 130 7.45 -14.61 1.68
C ALA A 130 8.56 -13.77 1.00
N HIS A 131 8.77 -13.96 -0.30
CA HIS A 131 9.72 -13.18 -1.09
C HIS A 131 9.19 -11.81 -1.55
N PHE A 132 8.00 -11.34 -1.11
CA PHE A 132 7.32 -10.15 -1.68
C PHE A 132 7.37 -8.91 -0.77
N ARG A 133 8.31 -8.91 0.18
CA ARG A 133 8.51 -7.85 1.17
C ARG A 133 9.53 -6.79 0.73
N ALA A 134 9.67 -5.76 1.56
CA ALA A 134 10.56 -4.63 1.36
C ALA A 134 12.02 -5.04 1.05
N ASP A 135 12.51 -6.11 1.68
CA ASP A 135 13.87 -6.59 1.50
C ASP A 135 14.13 -7.12 0.08
N SER A 136 13.19 -7.88 -0.46
CA SER A 136 13.24 -8.33 -1.84
C SER A 136 13.00 -7.20 -2.85
N ILE A 137 12.09 -6.27 -2.56
CA ILE A 137 11.80 -5.09 -3.41
C ILE A 137 13.03 -4.17 -3.52
N VAL A 138 13.80 -4.00 -2.45
CA VAL A 138 15.05 -3.22 -2.48
C VAL A 138 16.14 -3.97 -3.25
N ARG A 139 16.22 -5.30 -3.11
CA ARG A 139 17.17 -6.10 -3.90
C ARG A 139 16.83 -6.08 -5.39
N ASP A 140 15.54 -6.01 -5.75
CA ASP A 140 15.09 -5.75 -7.12
C ASP A 140 15.59 -4.40 -7.64
N CYS A 141 15.40 -3.35 -6.83
CA CYS A 141 15.88 -2.00 -7.11
C CYS A 141 17.39 -1.97 -7.42
N GLU A 142 18.21 -2.64 -6.59
CA GLU A 142 19.66 -2.75 -6.82
C GLU A 142 20.02 -3.62 -8.03
N ALA A 143 19.20 -4.62 -8.39
CA ALA A 143 19.43 -5.44 -9.59
C ALA A 143 19.15 -4.66 -10.90
N ILE A 144 18.19 -3.73 -10.88
CA ILE A 144 17.81 -2.93 -12.05
C ILE A 144 18.61 -1.63 -12.17
N ARG A 145 18.98 -0.98 -11.05
CA ARG A 145 19.61 0.35 -11.04
C ARG A 145 20.86 0.43 -11.91
N PRO A 146 21.85 -0.50 -11.85
CA PRO A 146 23.04 -0.42 -12.71
C PRO A 146 22.71 -0.49 -14.21
N ARG A 147 21.65 -1.22 -14.59
CA ARG A 147 21.22 -1.38 -15.99
C ARG A 147 20.62 -0.09 -16.57
N LEU A 148 19.99 0.74 -15.73
CA LEU A 148 19.37 2.01 -16.13
C LEU A 148 20.29 3.22 -15.96
N THR A 149 21.15 3.19 -14.94
CA THR A 149 21.92 4.36 -14.50
C THR A 149 23.41 4.27 -14.81
N GLY A 150 23.88 3.14 -15.37
CA GLY A 150 25.31 2.86 -15.50
C GLY A 150 26.02 2.65 -14.15
N GLY A 151 25.26 2.34 -13.10
CA GLY A 151 25.76 2.14 -11.74
C GLY A 151 25.70 3.38 -10.84
N ALA A 152 25.25 4.53 -11.36
CA ALA A 152 25.06 5.73 -10.57
C ALA A 152 23.97 5.55 -9.49
N PRO A 153 24.08 6.23 -8.34
CA PRO A 153 23.02 6.25 -7.35
C PRO A 153 21.83 7.08 -7.83
N TRP A 154 20.62 6.69 -7.44
CA TRP A 154 19.38 7.39 -7.78
C TRP A 154 18.67 7.98 -6.55
N THR A 155 17.70 8.85 -6.77
CA THR A 155 16.84 9.35 -5.69
C THR A 155 15.65 8.41 -5.51
N VAL A 156 15.22 8.17 -4.28
CA VAL A 156 13.99 7.41 -3.99
C VAL A 156 12.90 8.36 -3.50
N LEU A 157 11.68 8.21 -4.03
CA LEU A 157 10.46 8.75 -3.42
C LEU A 157 9.60 7.58 -2.94
N GLY A 158 9.43 7.45 -1.62
CA GLY A 158 8.60 6.43 -1.00
C GLY A 158 7.31 7.03 -0.41
N GLN A 159 6.17 6.43 -0.73
CA GLN A 159 4.88 6.75 -0.09
C GLN A 159 4.41 5.56 0.74
N SER A 160 3.99 5.78 1.98
CA SER A 160 3.47 4.71 2.86
C SER A 160 4.44 3.52 2.96
N PHE A 161 4.00 2.29 2.68
CA PHE A 161 4.87 1.11 2.57
C PHE A 161 6.10 1.32 1.66
N GLY A 162 6.00 2.14 0.60
CA GLY A 162 7.16 2.52 -0.20
C GLY A 162 8.22 3.31 0.58
N GLY A 163 7.81 4.04 1.61
CA GLY A 163 8.69 4.62 2.62
C GLY A 163 9.36 3.56 3.51
N PHE A 164 8.65 2.47 3.85
CA PHE A 164 9.24 1.34 4.58
C PHE A 164 10.33 0.67 3.75
N CYS A 165 10.07 0.49 2.44
CA CYS A 165 11.07 0.07 1.48
C CYS A 165 12.27 1.04 1.43
N ALA A 166 12.05 2.36 1.45
CA ALA A 166 13.14 3.33 1.49
C ALA A 166 13.99 3.22 2.76
N VAL A 167 13.40 2.97 3.93
CA VAL A 167 14.13 2.74 5.19
C VAL A 167 14.90 1.41 5.17
N HIS A 168 14.34 0.36 4.58
CA HIS A 168 15.08 -0.88 4.31
C HIS A 168 16.28 -0.62 3.38
N TYR A 169 16.10 0.20 2.34
CA TYR A 169 17.16 0.55 1.39
C TYR A 169 18.34 1.27 2.07
N LEU A 170 18.05 2.21 2.98
CA LEU A 170 19.07 2.86 3.82
C LEU A 170 19.81 1.84 4.71
N SER A 171 19.11 0.80 5.17
CA SER A 171 19.69 -0.26 6.00
C SER A 171 20.62 -1.18 5.21
N THR A 172 20.30 -1.54 3.97
CA THR A 172 20.99 -2.63 3.27
C THR A 172 21.86 -2.18 2.10
N ALA A 173 21.44 -1.15 1.34
CA ALA A 173 22.14 -0.67 0.15
C ALA A 173 22.19 0.88 0.02
N PRO A 174 22.60 1.64 1.05
CA PRO A 174 22.65 3.10 1.03
C PRO A 174 23.55 3.66 -0.09
N GLN A 175 24.57 2.92 -0.53
CA GLN A 175 25.45 3.30 -1.65
C GLN A 175 24.71 3.43 -2.99
N GLY A 176 23.53 2.81 -3.13
CA GLY A 176 22.67 2.95 -4.31
C GLY A 176 21.85 4.24 -4.31
N LEU A 177 21.87 5.00 -3.22
CA LEU A 177 21.00 6.16 -3.01
C LEU A 177 21.77 7.47 -3.06
N ARG A 178 21.20 8.42 -3.81
CA ARG A 178 21.63 9.82 -3.82
C ARG A 178 20.92 10.61 -2.73
N ALA A 179 19.62 10.35 -2.55
CA ALA A 179 18.76 10.95 -1.54
C ALA A 179 17.48 10.09 -1.39
N ALA A 180 16.80 10.22 -0.26
CA ALA A 180 15.50 9.59 -0.02
C ALA A 180 14.47 10.62 0.47
N ALA A 181 13.34 10.71 -0.22
CA ALA A 181 12.17 11.47 0.17
C ALA A 181 11.05 10.50 0.58
N ILE A 182 10.56 10.63 1.80
CA ILE A 182 9.56 9.71 2.39
C ILE A 182 8.28 10.50 2.71
N THR A 183 7.11 9.94 2.40
CA THR A 183 5.81 10.58 2.61
C THR A 183 4.88 9.63 3.35
N GLY A 184 4.52 9.98 4.60
CA GLY A 184 3.62 9.17 5.44
C GLY A 184 4.07 7.70 5.57
N GLY A 185 5.37 7.45 5.72
CA GLY A 185 5.93 6.11 5.50
C GLY A 185 7.21 5.81 6.28
N LEU A 186 7.33 6.28 7.52
CA LEU A 186 8.39 5.82 8.42
C LEU A 186 7.88 4.62 9.24
N PRO A 187 8.48 3.43 9.12
CA PRO A 187 8.03 2.23 9.82
C PRO A 187 8.44 2.28 11.29
N SER A 188 7.84 1.44 12.14
CA SER A 188 8.49 1.02 13.38
C SER A 188 9.68 0.11 13.04
N LEU A 189 10.85 0.33 13.66
CA LEU A 189 12.06 -0.45 13.37
C LEU A 189 12.07 -1.81 14.09
N ASP A 190 11.48 -1.86 15.27
CA ASP A 190 11.55 -2.98 16.23
C ASP A 190 10.18 -3.41 16.76
N GLY A 191 9.11 -2.65 16.46
CA GLY A 191 7.76 -2.97 16.91
C GLY A 191 7.15 -4.18 16.20
N HIS A 192 6.33 -4.93 16.94
CA HIS A 192 5.50 -5.99 16.37
C HIS A 192 4.23 -5.40 15.73
N ALA A 193 3.56 -6.16 14.85
CA ALA A 193 2.28 -5.74 14.27
C ALA A 193 1.23 -5.37 15.35
N ASP A 194 1.25 -6.06 16.50
CA ASP A 194 0.38 -5.73 17.64
C ASP A 194 0.56 -4.27 18.12
N ASP A 195 1.80 -3.77 18.14
CA ASP A 195 2.10 -2.40 18.59
C ASP A 195 1.56 -1.37 17.59
N VAL A 196 1.60 -1.71 16.29
CA VAL A 196 1.03 -0.88 15.23
C VAL A 196 -0.48 -0.78 15.38
N TYR A 197 -1.18 -1.90 15.54
CA TYR A 197 -2.63 -1.91 15.68
C TYR A 197 -3.12 -1.31 17.00
N ARG A 198 -2.41 -1.55 18.11
CA ARG A 198 -2.77 -0.96 19.41
C ARG A 198 -2.66 0.56 19.40
N ALA A 199 -1.67 1.09 18.67
CA ALA A 199 -1.58 2.52 18.40
C ALA A 199 -2.69 2.99 17.44
N ALA A 200 -3.07 2.18 16.46
CA ALA A 200 -4.03 2.55 15.41
C ALA A 200 -5.47 2.73 15.92
N TYR A 201 -5.99 1.82 16.75
CA TYR A 201 -7.40 1.86 17.17
C TYR A 201 -7.83 3.19 17.82
N PRO A 202 -7.06 3.78 18.77
CA PRO A 202 -7.37 5.11 19.29
C PRO A 202 -7.37 6.22 18.23
N ARG A 203 -6.49 6.14 17.21
CA ARG A 203 -6.48 7.11 16.10
C ARG A 203 -7.69 6.94 15.18
N ILE A 204 -8.05 5.69 14.88
CA ILE A 204 -9.25 5.35 14.10
C ILE A 204 -10.50 5.88 14.81
N GLU A 205 -10.63 5.64 16.11
CA GLU A 205 -11.76 6.15 16.91
C GLU A 205 -11.85 7.68 16.84
N ARG A 206 -10.72 8.40 16.96
CA ARG A 206 -10.68 9.86 16.79
C ARG A 206 -11.15 10.30 15.39
N LYS A 207 -10.75 9.58 14.32
CA LYS A 207 -11.19 9.89 12.95
C LYS A 207 -12.68 9.65 12.75
N VAL A 208 -13.23 8.57 13.32
CA VAL A 208 -14.68 8.29 13.28
C VAL A 208 -15.45 9.34 14.07
N ALA A 209 -14.99 9.70 15.27
CA ALA A 209 -15.60 10.76 16.07
C ALA A 209 -15.59 12.11 15.33
N ALA A 210 -14.50 12.46 14.65
CA ALA A 210 -14.40 13.66 13.85
C ALA A 210 -15.35 13.63 12.63
N HIS A 211 -15.51 12.47 11.99
CA HIS A 211 -16.49 12.27 10.92
C HIS A 211 -17.92 12.52 11.42
N TYR A 212 -18.32 11.92 12.53
CA TYR A 212 -19.66 12.12 13.09
C TYR A 212 -19.90 13.52 13.67
N ALA A 213 -18.88 14.17 14.21
CA ALA A 213 -18.98 15.58 14.59
C ALA A 213 -19.23 16.49 13.37
N ARG A 214 -18.65 16.14 12.21
CA ARG A 214 -18.87 16.85 10.95
C ARG A 214 -20.23 16.52 10.31
N TYR A 215 -20.67 15.26 10.42
CA TYR A 215 -21.91 14.74 9.84
C TYR A 215 -22.74 14.00 10.89
N PRO A 216 -23.44 14.71 11.80
CA PRO A 216 -24.19 14.08 12.89
C PRO A 216 -25.26 13.08 12.42
N GLN A 217 -25.85 13.32 11.25
CA GLN A 217 -26.84 12.43 10.62
C GLN A 217 -26.27 11.05 10.25
N ASP A 218 -24.97 10.93 10.07
CA ASP A 218 -24.34 9.68 9.65
C ASP A 218 -24.24 8.67 10.79
N VAL A 219 -24.39 9.10 12.04
CA VAL A 219 -24.51 8.18 13.19
C VAL A 219 -25.70 7.25 13.00
N GLU A 220 -26.88 7.82 12.73
CA GLU A 220 -28.11 7.04 12.56
C GLU A 220 -28.08 6.25 11.24
N ARG A 221 -27.56 6.84 10.16
CA ARG A 221 -27.44 6.13 8.87
C ARG A 221 -26.54 4.89 8.98
N ALA A 222 -25.36 5.04 9.58
CA ALA A 222 -24.44 3.93 9.77
C ALA A 222 -25.05 2.82 10.65
N ARG A 223 -25.76 3.19 11.71
CA ARG A 223 -26.51 2.24 12.55
C ARG A 223 -27.57 1.47 11.77
N GLN A 224 -28.43 2.17 11.03
CA GLN A 224 -29.49 1.55 10.22
C GLN A 224 -28.94 0.57 9.19
N ILE A 225 -27.83 0.93 8.54
CA ILE A 225 -27.15 0.02 7.60
C ILE A 225 -26.63 -1.21 8.35
N ALA A 226 -25.90 -1.03 9.45
CA ALA A 226 -25.36 -2.16 10.20
C ALA A 226 -26.46 -3.10 10.75
N GLU A 227 -27.56 -2.55 11.28
CA GLU A 227 -28.72 -3.32 11.70
C GLU A 227 -29.35 -4.12 10.55
N TYR A 228 -29.46 -3.50 9.37
CA TYR A 228 -29.92 -4.19 8.16
C TYR A 228 -28.99 -5.34 7.79
N LEU A 229 -27.66 -5.13 7.82
CA LEU A 229 -26.67 -6.16 7.48
C LEU A 229 -26.71 -7.35 8.44
N LEU A 230 -26.89 -7.12 9.75
CA LEU A 230 -27.04 -8.20 10.75
C LEU A 230 -28.28 -9.07 10.51
N GLN A 231 -29.34 -8.49 9.94
CA GLN A 231 -30.60 -9.20 9.72
C GLN A 231 -30.66 -9.92 8.37
N HIS A 232 -30.03 -9.36 7.33
CA HIS A 232 -30.24 -9.79 5.96
C HIS A 232 -29.03 -10.47 5.31
N GLU A 233 -27.81 -10.27 5.82
CA GLU A 233 -26.54 -10.78 5.26
C GLU A 233 -26.49 -10.71 3.71
N PRO A 234 -26.61 -9.51 3.11
CA PRO A 234 -26.73 -9.40 1.67
C PRO A 234 -25.47 -9.89 0.94
N VAL A 235 -25.68 -10.53 -0.20
CA VAL A 235 -24.63 -10.93 -1.13
C VAL A 235 -24.68 -9.99 -2.33
N LEU A 236 -23.64 -9.17 -2.49
CA LEU A 236 -23.51 -8.21 -3.57
C LEU A 236 -23.26 -8.91 -4.92
N ASN A 237 -23.37 -8.15 -6.01
CA ASN A 237 -23.02 -8.62 -7.34
C ASN A 237 -21.60 -9.23 -7.35
N GLY A 238 -21.40 -10.31 -8.09
CA GLY A 238 -20.12 -11.04 -8.08
C GLY A 238 -19.85 -11.87 -6.81
N GLY A 239 -20.79 -11.89 -5.86
CA GLY A 239 -20.82 -12.85 -4.75
C GLY A 239 -20.20 -12.36 -3.45
N TYR A 240 -19.86 -11.07 -3.31
CA TYR A 240 -19.28 -10.52 -2.08
C TYR A 240 -20.29 -10.53 -0.94
N ARG A 241 -19.94 -11.12 0.21
CA ARG A 241 -20.82 -11.13 1.40
C ARG A 241 -20.62 -9.84 2.18
N LEU A 242 -21.59 -8.93 2.16
CA LEU A 242 -21.50 -7.66 2.88
C LEU A 242 -21.94 -7.87 4.34
N THR A 243 -20.98 -8.22 5.19
CA THR A 243 -21.19 -8.30 6.65
C THR A 243 -21.02 -6.93 7.30
N VAL A 244 -21.36 -6.80 8.59
CA VAL A 244 -21.13 -5.56 9.33
C VAL A 244 -19.64 -5.25 9.46
N GLU A 245 -18.79 -6.25 9.67
CA GLU A 245 -17.35 -6.07 9.78
C GLU A 245 -16.76 -5.56 8.45
N ALA A 246 -17.23 -6.09 7.32
CA ALA A 246 -16.88 -5.59 6.00
C ALA A 246 -17.38 -4.16 5.79
N PHE A 247 -18.58 -3.81 6.26
CA PHE A 247 -19.07 -2.44 6.21
C PHE A 247 -18.24 -1.49 7.11
N GLN A 248 -17.83 -1.93 8.31
CA GLN A 248 -16.98 -1.15 9.20
C GLN A 248 -15.63 -0.82 8.54
N SER A 249 -15.07 -1.68 7.69
CA SER A 249 -13.78 -1.41 7.03
C SER A 249 -13.82 -0.30 5.99
N LEU A 250 -15.00 0.19 5.61
CA LEU A 250 -15.13 1.43 4.83
C LEU A 250 -14.51 2.63 5.53
N GLY A 251 -14.32 2.59 6.85
CA GLY A 251 -13.60 3.63 7.60
C GLY A 251 -12.15 3.81 7.16
N ILE A 252 -11.57 2.88 6.41
CA ILE A 252 -10.26 3.06 5.77
C ILE A 252 -10.21 4.37 4.97
N VAL A 253 -11.32 4.85 4.39
CA VAL A 253 -11.31 6.10 3.61
C VAL A 253 -11.00 7.33 4.45
N LEU A 254 -11.23 7.29 5.77
CA LEU A 254 -11.07 8.44 6.68
C LEU A 254 -9.62 8.89 6.87
N GLY A 255 -8.64 8.11 6.42
CA GLY A 255 -7.22 8.49 6.42
C GLY A 255 -6.78 9.32 5.21
N GLY A 256 -7.69 9.62 4.27
CA GLY A 256 -7.45 10.52 3.14
C GLY A 256 -8.13 11.87 3.32
N SER A 257 -7.60 12.90 2.64
CA SER A 257 -8.05 14.30 2.77
C SER A 257 -9.55 14.51 2.49
N GLU A 258 -10.13 13.73 1.56
CA GLU A 258 -11.55 13.79 1.19
C GLU A 258 -12.39 12.66 1.83
N GLY A 259 -11.77 11.83 2.67
CA GLY A 259 -12.33 10.59 3.21
C GLY A 259 -13.69 10.75 3.86
N SER A 260 -13.79 11.68 4.80
CA SER A 260 -15.04 11.95 5.52
C SER A 260 -16.17 12.39 4.59
N HIS A 261 -15.87 13.12 3.51
CA HIS A 261 -16.87 13.58 2.56
C HIS A 261 -17.37 12.42 1.69
N ARG A 262 -16.45 11.57 1.24
CA ARG A 262 -16.78 10.37 0.46
C ARG A 262 -17.61 9.38 1.26
N LEU A 263 -17.27 9.14 2.53
CA LEU A 263 -18.07 8.29 3.40
C LEU A 263 -19.48 8.85 3.59
N HIS A 264 -19.61 10.15 3.82
CA HIS A 264 -20.90 10.80 3.97
C HIS A 264 -21.83 10.59 2.75
N TYR A 265 -21.31 10.82 1.53
CA TYR A 265 -22.06 10.61 0.30
C TYR A 265 -22.40 9.12 0.06
N LEU A 266 -21.53 8.20 0.47
CA LEU A 266 -21.85 6.79 0.40
C LEU A 266 -23.02 6.42 1.34
N LEU A 267 -23.03 6.94 2.56
CA LEU A 267 -24.05 6.62 3.56
C LEU A 267 -25.42 7.24 3.25
N GLU A 268 -25.47 8.38 2.55
CA GLU A 268 -26.74 9.06 2.27
C GLU A 268 -27.61 8.34 1.22
N GLU A 269 -27.00 7.56 0.34
CA GLU A 269 -27.68 6.85 -0.76
C GLU A 269 -27.98 5.37 -0.44
N ALA A 270 -27.78 4.96 0.81
CA ALA A 270 -27.79 3.55 1.20
C ALA A 270 -29.12 2.84 0.93
N PHE A 271 -30.26 3.50 1.15
CA PHE A 271 -31.58 2.87 1.07
C PHE A 271 -32.50 3.51 0.03
N VAL A 272 -33.26 2.66 -0.66
CA VAL A 272 -34.41 3.03 -1.50
C VAL A 272 -35.69 2.40 -0.98
N ARG A 273 -36.84 3.02 -1.29
CA ARG A 273 -38.16 2.46 -0.96
C ARG A 273 -38.59 1.47 -2.03
N THR A 274 -38.92 0.25 -1.64
CA THR A 274 -39.50 -0.77 -2.52
C THR A 274 -40.91 -1.15 -2.03
N PRO A 275 -41.73 -1.84 -2.86
CA PRO A 275 -43.02 -2.37 -2.40
C PRO A 275 -42.91 -3.32 -1.19
N GLN A 276 -41.75 -3.92 -0.95
CA GLN A 276 -41.47 -4.83 0.17
C GLN A 276 -40.88 -4.11 1.40
N GLY A 277 -40.62 -2.81 1.31
CA GLY A 277 -39.99 -2.02 2.37
C GLY A 277 -38.68 -1.35 1.92
N PRO A 278 -37.93 -0.72 2.84
CA PRO A 278 -36.58 -0.23 2.55
C PRO A 278 -35.66 -1.37 2.11
N ALA A 279 -34.87 -1.14 1.06
CA ALA A 279 -33.84 -2.06 0.59
C ALA A 279 -32.56 -1.28 0.28
N LEU A 280 -31.41 -1.94 0.36
CA LEU A 280 -30.15 -1.32 -0.07
C LEU A 280 -30.23 -0.94 -1.56
N SER A 281 -29.82 0.27 -1.89
CA SER A 281 -29.84 0.74 -3.28
C SER A 281 -28.79 0.04 -4.12
N ASP A 282 -29.05 -0.15 -5.42
CA ASP A 282 -28.06 -0.75 -6.33
C ASP A 282 -26.80 0.13 -6.43
N ALA A 283 -26.97 1.46 -6.44
CA ALA A 283 -25.86 2.41 -6.45
C ALA A 283 -24.94 2.25 -5.22
N PHE A 284 -25.54 2.19 -4.03
CA PHE A 284 -24.80 1.92 -2.79
C PHE A 284 -24.05 0.59 -2.84
N GLN A 285 -24.70 -0.47 -3.32
CA GLN A 285 -24.07 -1.79 -3.40
C GLN A 285 -22.85 -1.81 -4.33
N GLU A 286 -22.94 -1.17 -5.50
CA GLU A 286 -21.82 -1.07 -6.45
C GLU A 286 -20.67 -0.22 -5.87
N ASP A 287 -20.97 0.92 -5.25
CA ASP A 287 -19.96 1.80 -4.67
C ASP A 287 -19.27 1.17 -3.45
N VAL A 288 -20.04 0.52 -2.56
CA VAL A 288 -19.49 -0.25 -1.43
C VAL A 288 -18.59 -1.38 -1.94
N GLN A 289 -19.04 -2.13 -2.95
CA GLN A 289 -18.24 -3.20 -3.52
C GLN A 289 -16.92 -2.68 -4.12
N SER A 290 -16.96 -1.54 -4.81
CA SER A 290 -15.77 -0.93 -5.40
C SER A 290 -14.74 -0.52 -4.35
N LEU A 291 -15.19 -0.10 -3.16
CA LEU A 291 -14.31 0.26 -2.04
C LEU A 291 -13.79 -0.95 -1.26
N LEU A 292 -14.58 -2.01 -1.13
CA LEU A 292 -14.25 -3.17 -0.29
C LEU A 292 -13.54 -4.29 -1.02
N SER A 293 -13.67 -4.41 -2.34
CA SER A 293 -13.11 -5.54 -3.07
C SER A 293 -11.61 -5.42 -3.28
N TYR A 294 -10.88 -6.47 -2.89
CA TYR A 294 -9.46 -6.64 -3.13
C TYR A 294 -9.16 -7.27 -4.49
N ALA A 295 -10.15 -7.48 -5.36
CA ALA A 295 -9.95 -8.15 -6.65
C ALA A 295 -8.88 -7.48 -7.54
N GLY A 296 -8.75 -6.15 -7.46
CA GLY A 296 -7.74 -5.38 -8.20
C GLY A 296 -6.34 -5.39 -7.57
N HIS A 297 -6.22 -5.77 -6.30
CA HIS A 297 -4.96 -5.73 -5.53
C HIS A 297 -4.95 -6.78 -4.40
N PRO A 298 -5.14 -8.07 -4.70
CA PRO A 298 -5.30 -9.11 -3.67
C PRO A 298 -4.02 -9.32 -2.86
N LEU A 299 -2.87 -9.02 -3.46
CA LEU A 299 -1.59 -9.09 -2.76
C LEU A 299 -1.55 -8.16 -1.56
N TYR A 300 -2.20 -6.99 -1.61
CA TYR A 300 -2.30 -6.10 -0.45
C TYR A 300 -2.84 -6.87 0.75
N ALA A 301 -3.98 -7.57 0.63
CA ALA A 301 -4.58 -8.29 1.75
C ALA A 301 -3.69 -9.44 2.26
N LEU A 302 -3.03 -10.16 1.34
CA LEU A 302 -2.17 -11.30 1.68
C LEU A 302 -0.90 -10.90 2.45
N VAL A 303 -0.23 -9.82 2.05
CA VAL A 303 1.05 -9.41 2.65
C VAL A 303 0.95 -8.18 3.53
N HIS A 304 -0.27 -7.70 3.80
CA HIS A 304 -0.54 -6.50 4.60
C HIS A 304 0.21 -6.55 5.93
N GLU A 305 -0.05 -7.58 6.73
CA GLU A 305 0.53 -7.69 8.07
C GLU A 305 1.98 -8.18 8.04
N ALA A 306 2.34 -8.98 7.02
CA ALA A 306 3.69 -9.48 6.79
C ALA A 306 4.72 -8.35 6.57
N CYS A 307 4.28 -7.13 6.23
CA CYS A 307 5.16 -5.98 6.11
C CYS A 307 5.75 -5.51 7.45
N TYR A 308 5.13 -5.88 8.57
CA TYR A 308 5.61 -5.60 9.93
C TYR A 308 6.41 -6.75 10.53
N ALA A 309 6.31 -7.95 9.96
CA ALA A 309 6.81 -9.17 10.59
C ALA A 309 8.35 -9.22 10.60
N GLN A 310 8.95 -9.57 11.73
CA GLN A 310 10.39 -9.72 11.89
C GLN A 310 10.68 -10.81 12.93
N GLY A 311 11.68 -11.65 12.66
CA GLY A 311 12.14 -12.67 13.60
C GLY A 311 11.18 -13.86 13.72
N ASP A 312 11.10 -14.39 14.95
CA ASP A 312 10.47 -15.66 15.28
C ASP A 312 9.02 -15.54 15.78
N ARG A 313 8.50 -14.32 15.90
CA ARG A 313 7.14 -14.06 16.33
C ARG A 313 6.21 -13.96 15.11
N PRO A 314 5.15 -14.79 15.03
CA PRO A 314 4.18 -14.70 13.96
C PRO A 314 3.27 -13.49 14.17
N THR A 315 2.73 -12.96 13.07
CA THR A 315 1.74 -11.89 13.18
C THR A 315 0.41 -12.46 13.65
N ASP A 316 0.05 -13.68 13.23
CA ASP A 316 -1.09 -14.50 13.70
C ASP A 316 -2.41 -13.68 13.81
N TRP A 317 -2.68 -12.88 12.77
CA TRP A 317 -3.83 -11.98 12.70
C TRP A 317 -3.83 -10.94 13.83
N SER A 318 -2.73 -10.19 13.96
CA SER A 318 -2.57 -9.14 14.98
C SER A 318 -3.70 -8.11 14.91
N ALA A 319 -4.15 -7.74 13.72
CA ALA A 319 -5.26 -6.81 13.52
C ALA A 319 -6.54 -7.27 14.26
N GLU A 320 -6.91 -8.55 14.12
CA GLU A 320 -8.10 -9.14 14.72
C GLU A 320 -7.90 -9.36 16.23
N ARG A 321 -6.76 -9.92 16.64
CA ARG A 321 -6.47 -10.16 18.06
C ARG A 321 -6.47 -8.85 18.86
N VAL A 322 -5.80 -7.81 18.35
CA VAL A 322 -5.71 -6.52 19.02
C VAL A 322 -7.07 -5.80 18.98
N ARG A 323 -7.90 -6.00 17.95
CA ARG A 323 -9.27 -5.47 17.92
C ARG A 323 -10.06 -5.85 19.18
N ALA A 324 -9.85 -7.06 19.70
CA ALA A 324 -10.53 -7.54 20.90
C ALA A 324 -10.19 -6.73 22.18
N GLU A 325 -9.07 -5.99 22.18
CA GLU A 325 -8.73 -5.04 23.26
C GLU A 325 -9.60 -3.77 23.23
N PHE A 326 -10.31 -3.51 22.13
CA PHE A 326 -11.14 -2.31 21.89
C PHE A 326 -12.61 -2.69 21.66
N PRO A 327 -13.37 -3.05 22.72
CA PRO A 327 -14.72 -3.58 22.61
C PRO A 327 -15.72 -2.60 21.96
N GLN A 328 -15.43 -1.30 21.91
CA GLN A 328 -16.27 -0.31 21.22
C GLN A 328 -16.34 -0.51 19.69
N PHE A 329 -15.41 -1.27 19.10
CA PHE A 329 -15.45 -1.67 17.69
C PHE A 329 -16.26 -2.94 17.41
N ASP A 330 -16.81 -3.58 18.45
CA ASP A 330 -17.76 -4.67 18.32
C ASP A 330 -19.14 -4.12 17.97
N ALA A 331 -19.50 -4.19 16.69
CA ALA A 331 -20.73 -3.60 16.20
C ALA A 331 -21.98 -4.19 16.87
N ALA A 332 -22.02 -5.49 17.16
CA ALA A 332 -23.17 -6.11 17.78
C ALA A 332 -23.41 -5.56 19.18
N LYS A 333 -22.34 -5.40 19.98
CA LYS A 333 -22.43 -4.78 21.31
C LYS A 333 -22.88 -3.32 21.23
N THR A 334 -22.21 -2.53 20.39
CA THR A 334 -22.50 -1.09 20.29
C THR A 334 -23.91 -0.81 19.79
N LEU A 335 -24.44 -1.63 18.88
CA LEU A 335 -25.82 -1.52 18.42
C LEU A 335 -26.84 -1.83 19.53
N THR A 336 -26.58 -2.81 20.39
CA THR A 336 -27.46 -3.15 21.54
C THR A 336 -27.46 -2.12 22.66
N GLU A 337 -26.41 -1.30 22.78
CA GLU A 337 -26.25 -0.28 23.81
C GLU A 337 -26.64 1.13 23.33
N ASP A 338 -27.30 1.24 22.18
CA ASP A 338 -27.69 2.51 21.54
C ASP A 338 -26.50 3.47 21.24
N GLY A 339 -25.29 2.94 21.13
CA GLY A 339 -24.07 3.70 20.81
C GLY A 339 -23.85 3.94 19.30
N PRO A 340 -22.99 4.89 18.90
CA PRO A 340 -22.65 5.08 17.49
C PRO A 340 -21.84 3.88 16.96
N LEU A 341 -22.16 3.37 15.76
CA LEU A 341 -21.32 2.36 15.10
C LEU A 341 -19.92 2.93 14.85
N LEU A 342 -18.86 2.27 15.30
CA LEU A 342 -17.50 2.68 14.92
C LEU A 342 -17.05 1.96 13.67
N PHE A 343 -16.56 2.70 12.67
CA PHE A 343 -15.86 2.13 11.53
C PHE A 343 -14.43 1.73 11.91
N THR A 344 -13.87 0.73 11.24
CA THR A 344 -12.45 0.36 11.36
C THR A 344 -11.61 1.07 10.32
N GLY A 345 -10.30 1.13 10.54
CA GLY A 345 -9.34 1.74 9.63
C GLY A 345 -8.65 0.71 8.73
N GLU A 346 -7.40 0.99 8.40
CA GLU A 346 -6.55 0.09 7.64
C GLU A 346 -6.20 -1.16 8.46
N SER A 347 -6.94 -2.24 8.23
CA SER A 347 -6.76 -3.52 8.90
C SER A 347 -7.30 -4.64 8.03
N VAL A 348 -6.60 -5.77 8.01
CA VAL A 348 -7.00 -6.99 7.30
C VAL A 348 -7.20 -8.09 8.32
N HIS A 349 -8.33 -8.78 8.24
CA HIS A 349 -8.76 -9.76 9.24
C HIS A 349 -9.06 -11.12 8.58
N PRO A 350 -9.10 -12.23 9.33
CA PRO A 350 -9.44 -13.54 8.78
C PRO A 350 -10.75 -13.54 7.98
N TRP A 351 -11.80 -12.86 8.48
CA TRP A 351 -13.10 -12.78 7.82
C TRP A 351 -13.06 -12.07 6.46
N THR A 352 -12.03 -11.24 6.18
CA THR A 352 -11.84 -10.62 4.86
C THR A 352 -11.65 -11.69 3.77
N PHE A 353 -11.03 -12.82 4.12
CA PHE A 353 -10.86 -13.98 3.23
C PHE A 353 -12.11 -14.88 3.18
N GLU A 354 -13.18 -14.55 3.90
CA GLU A 354 -14.47 -15.23 3.79
C GLU A 354 -15.48 -14.39 3.00
N THR A 355 -15.43 -13.06 3.15
CA THR A 355 -16.37 -12.13 2.52
C THR A 355 -16.04 -11.88 1.05
N ASP A 356 -14.77 -11.67 0.71
CA ASP A 356 -14.34 -11.34 -0.66
C ASP A 356 -14.15 -12.59 -1.55
N PRO A 357 -14.92 -12.76 -2.64
CA PRO A 357 -14.75 -13.87 -3.58
C PRO A 357 -13.34 -13.95 -4.19
N ALA A 358 -12.64 -12.82 -4.32
CA ALA A 358 -11.29 -12.77 -4.87
C ALA A 358 -10.24 -13.31 -3.90
N LEU A 359 -10.54 -13.32 -2.60
CA LEU A 359 -9.62 -13.76 -1.55
C LEU A 359 -9.98 -15.14 -0.98
N ARG A 360 -11.25 -15.57 -1.03
CA ARG A 360 -11.70 -16.88 -0.55
C ARG A 360 -10.82 -18.08 -0.92
N PRO A 361 -10.39 -18.24 -2.19
CA PRO A 361 -9.52 -19.36 -2.56
C PRO A 361 -8.13 -19.32 -1.92
N LEU A 362 -7.76 -18.19 -1.33
CA LEU A 362 -6.44 -17.90 -0.75
C LEU A 362 -6.47 -17.86 0.78
N ARG A 363 -7.60 -18.22 1.41
CA ARG A 363 -7.75 -18.19 2.87
C ARG A 363 -6.66 -19.00 3.58
N GLU A 364 -6.48 -20.26 3.19
CA GLU A 364 -5.44 -21.12 3.81
C GLU A 364 -4.03 -20.59 3.56
N THR A 365 -3.77 -19.96 2.41
CA THR A 365 -2.48 -19.32 2.11
C THR A 365 -2.23 -18.13 3.04
N ALA A 366 -3.27 -17.36 3.37
CA ALA A 366 -3.18 -16.25 4.31
C ALA A 366 -2.93 -16.74 5.74
N GLU A 367 -3.54 -17.85 6.15
CA GLU A 367 -3.26 -18.51 7.45
C GLU A 367 -1.79 -18.93 7.57
N GLU A 368 -1.23 -19.55 6.53
CA GLU A 368 0.19 -19.94 6.51
C GLU A 368 1.13 -18.73 6.62
N LEU A 369 0.78 -17.60 5.98
CA LEU A 369 1.55 -16.35 6.12
C LEU A 369 1.43 -15.75 7.52
N ALA A 370 0.22 -15.73 8.09
CA ALA A 370 -0.02 -15.22 9.44
C ALA A 370 0.72 -16.04 10.51
N ALA A 371 0.77 -17.36 10.34
CA ALA A 371 1.44 -18.30 11.25
C ALA A 371 2.97 -18.35 11.09
N ARG A 372 3.55 -17.69 10.09
CA ARG A 372 4.99 -17.76 9.79
C ARG A 372 5.86 -17.15 10.89
N THR A 373 6.95 -17.85 11.24
CA THR A 373 7.87 -17.53 12.35
C THR A 373 9.35 -17.49 11.94
N ASP A 374 9.66 -17.34 10.66
CA ASP A 374 11.04 -17.35 10.17
C ASP A 374 11.38 -16.09 9.36
N TRP A 375 10.78 -14.97 9.75
CA TRP A 375 10.97 -13.70 9.05
C TRP A 375 12.35 -13.11 9.30
N ARG A 376 13.00 -12.69 8.22
CA ARG A 376 14.26 -11.96 8.34
C ARG A 376 14.05 -10.54 8.89
N PRO A 377 15.01 -10.00 9.66
CA PRO A 377 14.99 -8.59 10.04
C PRO A 377 14.92 -7.67 8.81
N LEU A 378 14.07 -6.64 8.87
CA LEU A 378 13.93 -5.65 7.81
C LEU A 378 14.86 -4.45 8.01
N TYR A 379 15.23 -4.12 9.23
CA TYR A 379 15.97 -2.89 9.49
C TYR A 379 17.25 -3.18 10.24
N ASP A 380 18.30 -2.43 9.92
CA ASP A 380 19.59 -2.47 10.62
C ASP A 380 19.78 -1.14 11.37
N PRO A 381 19.44 -1.08 12.68
CA PRO A 381 19.54 0.15 13.45
C PRO A 381 20.96 0.72 13.49
N ALA A 382 22.00 -0.12 13.45
CA ALA A 382 23.38 0.35 13.49
C ALA A 382 23.75 1.05 12.18
N ARG A 383 23.33 0.51 11.03
CA ARG A 383 23.53 1.18 9.73
C ARG A 383 22.70 2.44 9.58
N LEU A 384 21.45 2.43 10.05
CA LEU A 384 20.60 3.62 10.06
C LEU A 384 21.18 4.76 10.92
N ALA A 385 21.72 4.43 12.11
CA ALA A 385 22.40 5.40 12.97
C ALA A 385 23.71 5.94 12.37
N ALA A 386 24.31 5.22 11.43
CA ALA A 386 25.50 5.63 10.69
C ALA A 386 25.18 6.26 9.32
N ASN A 387 23.91 6.49 8.98
CA ASN A 387 23.50 6.96 7.67
C ASN A 387 24.20 8.26 7.23
N GLU A 388 24.56 8.32 5.94
CA GLU A 388 25.16 9.48 5.27
C GLU A 388 24.33 9.96 4.06
N VAL A 389 23.32 9.20 3.64
CA VAL A 389 22.41 9.59 2.55
C VAL A 389 21.52 10.74 3.05
N PRO A 390 21.34 11.83 2.29
CA PRO A 390 20.35 12.85 2.63
C PRO A 390 18.93 12.27 2.65
N VAL A 391 18.22 12.40 3.77
CA VAL A 391 16.85 11.90 3.94
C VAL A 391 15.93 13.00 4.41
N ALA A 392 14.77 13.14 3.77
CA ALA A 392 13.67 13.97 4.23
C ALA A 392 12.39 13.15 4.34
N ALA A 393 11.63 13.36 5.42
CA ALA A 393 10.37 12.67 5.64
C ALA A 393 9.24 13.65 6.00
N ALA A 394 8.12 13.55 5.28
CA ALA A 394 6.86 14.16 5.69
C ALA A 394 6.17 13.22 6.68
N VAL A 395 5.92 13.72 7.89
CA VAL A 395 5.17 13.02 8.94
C VAL A 395 3.86 13.78 9.11
N TYR A 396 2.75 13.16 8.74
CA TYR A 396 1.43 13.78 8.90
C TYR A 396 0.98 13.59 10.35
N HIS A 397 0.65 14.68 11.03
CA HIS A 397 0.40 14.70 12.46
C HIS A 397 -0.77 13.79 12.86
N ASP A 398 -1.87 13.86 12.11
CA ASP A 398 -3.09 13.08 12.34
C ASP A 398 -3.25 11.92 11.34
N ASP A 399 -2.15 11.36 10.84
CA ASP A 399 -2.17 10.19 9.96
C ASP A 399 -2.88 9.00 10.65
N MET A 400 -3.93 8.48 10.00
CA MET A 400 -4.67 7.34 10.53
C MET A 400 -3.84 6.04 10.43
N TYR A 401 -3.11 5.88 9.33
CA TYR A 401 -2.47 4.63 8.94
C TYR A 401 -1.11 4.46 9.59
N VAL A 402 -0.27 5.50 9.53
CA VAL A 402 1.10 5.45 10.06
C VAL A 402 1.22 6.35 11.28
N ASP A 403 1.51 5.75 12.44
CA ASP A 403 1.60 6.50 13.69
C ASP A 403 2.73 7.55 13.68
N ALA A 404 2.39 8.78 14.06
CA ALA A 404 3.34 9.89 14.09
C ALA A 404 4.41 9.71 15.17
N GLU A 405 4.09 9.14 16.33
CA GLU A 405 5.07 8.90 17.40
C GLU A 405 6.08 7.82 16.97
N HIS A 406 5.60 6.70 16.43
CA HIS A 406 6.45 5.65 15.85
C HIS A 406 7.34 6.22 14.75
N SER A 407 6.76 7.01 13.85
CA SER A 407 7.50 7.70 12.78
C SER A 407 8.63 8.58 13.33
N LEU A 408 8.34 9.37 14.38
CA LEU A 408 9.32 10.26 14.99
C LEU A 408 10.40 9.50 15.76
N ARG A 409 10.11 8.34 16.36
CA ARG A 409 11.14 7.47 16.94
C ARG A 409 12.11 6.97 15.87
N THR A 410 11.57 6.48 14.75
CA THR A 410 12.38 6.05 13.60
C THR A 410 13.19 7.18 13.00
N ALA A 411 12.60 8.37 12.84
CA ALA A 411 13.30 9.56 12.37
C ALA A 411 14.55 9.88 13.20
N ARG A 412 14.47 9.78 14.54
CA ARG A 412 15.60 10.02 15.44
C ARG A 412 16.69 8.95 15.34
N ALA A 413 16.34 7.73 14.94
CA ALA A 413 17.29 6.62 14.78
C ALA A 413 18.10 6.71 13.46
N ILE A 414 17.62 7.46 12.47
CA ILE A 414 18.28 7.63 11.17
C ILE A 414 19.12 8.91 11.19
N ARG A 415 20.44 8.78 11.16
CA ARG A 415 21.34 9.94 11.16
C ARG A 415 21.08 10.83 9.95
N GLY A 416 20.93 12.13 10.21
CA GLY A 416 20.76 13.15 9.17
C GLY A 416 19.35 13.22 8.56
N LEU A 417 18.40 12.41 9.01
CA LEU A 417 17.02 12.51 8.54
C LEU A 417 16.36 13.79 9.03
N ARG A 418 15.79 14.56 8.09
CA ARG A 418 15.06 15.81 8.37
C ARG A 418 13.56 15.59 8.25
N THR A 419 12.81 15.85 9.32
CA THR A 419 11.35 15.71 9.35
C THR A 419 10.64 17.02 9.01
N TRP A 420 9.59 16.94 8.22
CA TRP A 420 8.52 17.94 8.16
C TRP A 420 7.26 17.34 8.79
N VAL A 421 7.02 17.72 10.04
CA VAL A 421 5.78 17.34 10.76
C VAL A 421 4.71 18.37 10.43
N THR A 422 3.55 17.94 9.95
CA THR A 422 2.49 18.84 9.47
C THR A 422 1.10 18.25 9.65
N ASP A 423 0.12 19.10 9.95
CA ASP A 423 -1.31 18.81 9.96
C ASP A 423 -2.02 19.32 8.69
N GLU A 424 -1.27 19.89 7.74
CA GLU A 424 -1.82 20.43 6.50
C GLU A 424 -2.41 19.36 5.57
N PHE A 425 -1.91 18.12 5.68
CA PHE A 425 -2.30 17.02 4.81
C PHE A 425 -2.60 15.78 5.62
N GLU A 426 -3.49 14.95 5.07
CA GLU A 426 -3.64 13.55 5.48
C GLU A 426 -2.60 12.67 4.75
N HIS A 427 -2.68 11.36 4.93
CA HIS A 427 -1.73 10.39 4.41
C HIS A 427 -1.50 10.47 2.88
N ASP A 428 -2.50 10.95 2.15
CA ASP A 428 -2.44 11.15 0.70
C ASP A 428 -1.79 12.47 0.26
N GLY A 429 -1.15 13.19 1.18
CA GLY A 429 -0.57 14.52 0.98
C GLY A 429 0.36 14.63 -0.22
N VAL A 430 1.15 13.60 -0.56
CA VAL A 430 2.02 13.62 -1.75
C VAL A 430 1.22 13.71 -3.06
N ARG A 431 -0.02 13.22 -3.08
CA ARG A 431 -0.94 13.33 -4.22
C ARG A 431 -1.78 14.60 -4.12
N ALA A 432 -2.40 14.83 -2.96
CA ALA A 432 -3.32 15.93 -2.71
C ALA A 432 -2.62 17.31 -2.74
N GLY A 433 -1.39 17.40 -2.24
CA GLY A 433 -0.58 18.63 -2.21
C GLY A 433 0.02 19.03 -3.55
N GLY A 434 -0.26 18.30 -4.63
CA GLY A 434 0.27 18.56 -5.95
C GLY A 434 1.80 18.51 -5.97
N SER A 435 2.43 19.66 -6.26
CA SER A 435 3.90 19.76 -6.28
C SER A 435 4.53 20.04 -4.91
N ARG A 436 3.76 20.54 -3.94
CA ARG A 436 4.27 21.18 -2.72
C ARG A 436 5.02 20.22 -1.81
N VAL A 437 4.48 19.02 -1.61
CA VAL A 437 5.08 18.03 -0.71
C VAL A 437 6.44 17.57 -1.24
N LEU A 438 6.51 17.18 -2.51
CA LEU A 438 7.78 16.74 -3.10
C LEU A 438 8.80 17.88 -3.18
N ASP A 439 8.38 19.10 -3.52
CA ASP A 439 9.27 20.26 -3.57
C ASP A 439 9.90 20.55 -2.20
N ARG A 440 9.09 20.55 -1.13
CA ARG A 440 9.57 20.74 0.24
C ARG A 440 10.56 19.65 0.67
N LEU A 441 10.26 18.38 0.37
CA LEU A 441 11.16 17.28 0.73
C LEU A 441 12.48 17.35 -0.02
N LEU A 442 12.47 17.69 -1.32
CA LEU A 442 13.70 17.86 -2.08
C LEU A 442 14.54 19.03 -1.53
N ALA A 443 13.92 20.15 -1.18
CA ALA A 443 14.61 21.29 -0.55
C ALA A 443 15.27 20.88 0.79
N LEU A 444 14.57 20.07 1.60
CA LEU A 444 15.12 19.54 2.86
C LEU A 444 16.32 18.62 2.62
N THR A 445 16.28 17.74 1.60
CA THR A 445 17.43 16.89 1.25
C THR A 445 18.66 17.66 0.75
N ARG A 446 18.51 18.96 0.43
CA ARG A 446 19.56 19.82 -0.14
C ARG A 446 20.02 20.93 0.79
N ASP A 447 19.47 20.98 2.00
CA ASP A 447 19.70 22.08 2.96
C ASP A 447 19.33 23.47 2.43
N GLU A 448 18.28 23.54 1.61
CA GLU A 448 17.77 24.80 1.04
C GLU A 448 16.73 25.49 1.95
N VAL A 449 16.26 24.81 3.01
CA VAL A 449 15.19 25.26 3.92
C VAL A 449 15.41 24.85 5.36
#